data_AF-D9THT0-F1
#
_entry.id   AF-D9THT0-F1
#
_cell.length_a   1.000
_cell.length_b   1.000
_cell.length_c   1.000
_cell.angle_alpha   90.00
_cell.angle_beta   90.00
_cell.angle_gamma   90.00
#
_symmetry.space_group_name_H-M   'P 1'
#
loop_
_entity.id
_entity.type
_entity.pdbx_description
1 polymer ?
#
loop_
_entity_poly.entity_id
_entity_poly.type
_entity_poly.pdbx_seq_one_letter_code
_entity_poly.pdbx_strand_id
1 'polypeptide(L)'
;MKKNFFKTIFAIALLVSLFLVFNLSATISYSQSLMVKSKSLPETITQKQIVITFSNDITKGSNFDKITLVKNKKSKVQFSAQIFNNKLVISIKENLSPKAQYILSIPQNAVKSSNGQANSSLKFTFVPQSYSSNLSGRIMIAGSTSVQPLADELARYFMQIYPKVSIEVQGGGSSVGIKSAIQGIVDIGTSSRELTEDESKQLSSKGWQEVKIAEDGIAVIVHKSNPVSNLTIDQIRDIFSGKIKNWKEVGGKDAKIVVVTREEGSGTRGAFEEIVMGKSTKITDSAIVQPSTGAVKTTVSQDENAIGFISIGVLDNTVKGIKVDGVEPTEKNVKLGKYKIKRPFLFLLSKNPSKVTKAFVDFVLSDEGQAIVAKNYISVK
;
A
#
# COMPACT_ATOMS: atom_id res chain seq x y z
N MET A 1 -28.85 59.34 34.79
CA MET A 1 -28.86 60.03 33.48
C MET A 1 -29.37 59.08 32.42
N LYS A 2 -30.41 59.53 31.69
CA LYS A 2 -30.87 59.18 30.32
C LYS A 2 -30.04 58.13 29.56
N LYS A 3 -30.55 57.21 28.72
CA LYS A 3 -31.88 56.85 28.21
C LYS A 3 -31.61 55.63 27.29
N ASN A 4 -32.43 54.59 27.36
CA ASN A 4 -33.10 53.94 26.20
C ASN A 4 -32.28 53.51 24.97
N PHE A 5 -32.50 52.38 24.29
CA PHE A 5 -33.51 51.33 24.28
C PHE A 5 -33.17 50.54 22.99
N PHE A 6 -33.12 49.21 23.00
CA PHE A 6 -33.88 48.35 22.08
C PHE A 6 -33.46 46.87 22.20
N LYS A 7 -34.32 46.14 22.92
CA LYS A 7 -34.86 44.80 22.67
C LYS A 7 -33.97 43.55 22.62
N THR A 8 -34.04 42.86 23.75
CA THR A 8 -34.25 41.44 24.01
C THR A 8 -35.22 40.70 23.04
N ILE A 9 -34.94 39.41 22.75
CA ILE A 9 -35.81 38.20 22.89
C ILE A 9 -35.59 37.14 21.76
N PHE A 10 -35.17 35.94 22.19
CA PHE A 10 -35.41 34.57 21.68
C PHE A 10 -35.74 34.30 20.20
N ALA A 11 -35.04 33.32 19.59
CA ALA A 11 -35.65 32.09 19.07
C ALA A 11 -34.61 31.10 18.50
N ILE A 12 -34.77 29.83 18.86
CA ILE A 12 -34.24 28.66 18.14
C ILE A 12 -34.96 28.57 16.79
N ALA A 13 -34.24 28.55 15.67
CA ALA A 13 -34.73 27.99 14.40
C ALA A 13 -33.58 27.70 13.42
N LEU A 14 -33.57 26.45 12.97
CA LEU A 14 -32.89 25.87 11.82
C LEU A 14 -33.30 26.60 10.52
N LEU A 15 -32.36 26.99 9.64
CA LEU A 15 -32.37 26.72 8.18
C LEU A 15 -31.29 27.54 7.41
N VAL A 16 -30.37 26.80 6.79
CA VAL A 16 -29.88 26.95 5.41
C VAL A 16 -29.56 28.36 4.90
N SER A 17 -28.27 28.70 4.85
CA SER A 17 -27.71 29.45 3.72
C SER A 17 -26.64 28.59 3.05
N LEU A 18 -27.12 27.89 2.04
CA LEU A 18 -26.41 27.10 1.05
C LEU A 18 -25.38 27.97 0.31
N PHE A 19 -24.14 28.08 0.82
CA PHE A 19 -23.00 28.40 -0.02
C PHE A 19 -22.30 27.09 -0.38
N LEU A 20 -22.83 26.52 -1.45
CA LEU A 20 -22.36 25.34 -2.14
C LEU A 20 -21.02 25.67 -2.82
N VAL A 21 -19.93 25.81 -2.06
CA VAL A 21 -18.57 25.77 -2.62
C VAL A 21 -18.26 24.30 -2.89
N PHE A 22 -18.80 23.77 -3.99
CA PHE A 22 -18.29 22.54 -4.58
C PHE A 22 -16.91 22.85 -5.14
N ASN A 23 -15.89 22.68 -4.30
CA ASN A 23 -14.52 22.57 -4.77
C ASN A 23 -14.48 21.38 -5.73
N LEU A 24 -14.01 21.60 -6.95
CA LEU A 24 -13.49 20.52 -7.76
C LEU A 24 -12.29 19.96 -6.99
N SER A 25 -12.49 18.93 -6.19
CA SER A 25 -11.41 18.25 -5.50
C SER A 25 -10.61 17.51 -6.56
N ALA A 26 -9.53 18.10 -7.04
CA ALA A 26 -8.55 17.38 -7.85
C ALA A 26 -7.70 16.53 -6.90
N THR A 27 -8.02 15.25 -6.78
CA THR A 27 -7.10 14.29 -6.17
C THR A 27 -6.10 13.90 -7.25
N ILE A 28 -4.81 14.23 -7.10
CA ILE A 28 -3.77 13.60 -7.92
C ILE A 28 -3.77 12.11 -7.57
N SER A 29 -4.61 11.32 -8.21
CA SER A 29 -4.49 9.86 -8.23
C SER A 29 -3.31 9.51 -9.12
N TYR A 30 -2.14 9.48 -8.50
CA TYR A 30 -1.10 8.56 -8.93
C TYR A 30 -1.73 7.18 -9.16
N SER A 31 -1.20 6.39 -10.10
CA SER A 31 -1.22 4.96 -9.85
C SER A 31 -0.42 4.77 -8.57
N GLN A 32 -1.19 4.78 -7.50
CA GLN A 32 -0.87 4.38 -6.15
C GLN A 32 -0.13 5.45 -5.27
N SER A 33 -0.47 5.49 -3.97
CA SER A 33 -0.57 6.60 -3.02
C SER A 33 0.54 6.76 -1.95
N LEU A 34 0.97 8.00 -1.59
CA LEU A 34 0.73 8.63 -0.26
C LEU A 34 1.21 10.11 -0.15
N MET A 35 0.92 10.71 1.01
CA MET A 35 0.67 12.12 1.34
C MET A 35 1.89 13.05 1.43
N VAL A 36 1.62 14.33 1.20
CA VAL A 36 2.57 15.45 1.23
C VAL A 36 2.13 16.48 2.28
N LYS A 37 3.01 16.86 3.21
CA LYS A 37 2.92 18.12 3.98
C LYS A 37 3.98 19.09 3.44
N SER A 38 3.83 19.88 2.37
CA SER A 38 2.73 20.21 1.46
C SER A 38 3.34 20.51 0.07
N LYS A 39 2.69 20.08 -1.02
CA LYS A 39 3.08 20.31 -2.45
C LYS A 39 4.55 20.05 -2.90
N SER A 40 5.31 19.21 -2.22
CA SER A 40 6.60 18.67 -2.70
C SER A 40 6.48 17.23 -3.20
N LEU A 41 7.24 16.90 -4.24
CA LEU A 41 7.12 15.73 -5.10
C LEU A 41 8.14 14.62 -4.77
N PRO A 42 7.85 13.37 -5.14
CA PRO A 42 8.85 12.36 -5.50
C PRO A 42 9.17 12.48 -7.01
N GLU A 43 10.31 12.13 -7.56
CA GLU A 43 11.42 11.40 -6.97
C GLU A 43 11.86 10.20 -7.81
N THR A 44 11.83 10.30 -9.16
CA THR A 44 12.75 9.58 -10.07
C THR A 44 12.85 10.29 -11.42
N ILE A 45 14.06 10.79 -11.73
CA ILE A 45 14.41 11.27 -13.06
C ILE A 45 14.70 10.08 -13.98
N THR A 46 13.64 9.45 -14.45
CA THR A 46 13.66 8.81 -15.78
C THR A 46 12.44 9.18 -16.62
N GLN A 47 11.50 9.99 -16.10
CA GLN A 47 10.22 10.25 -16.77
C GLN A 47 10.11 11.67 -17.31
N LYS A 48 10.02 11.77 -18.64
CA LYS A 48 9.53 12.92 -19.39
C LYS A 48 8.03 13.16 -19.15
N GLN A 49 7.40 12.72 -18.07
CA GLN A 49 5.94 12.84 -17.89
C GLN A 49 5.54 13.22 -16.46
N ILE A 50 4.55 14.12 -16.32
CA ILE A 50 3.84 14.44 -15.07
C ILE A 50 2.37 14.07 -15.28
N VAL A 51 1.81 13.22 -14.40
CA VAL A 51 0.41 12.79 -14.49
C VAL A 51 -0.39 13.36 -13.33
N ILE A 52 -1.46 14.08 -13.64
CA ILE A 52 -2.39 14.67 -12.68
C ILE A 52 -3.74 14.02 -12.88
N THR A 53 -4.23 13.30 -11.88
CA THR A 53 -5.57 12.72 -11.95
C THR A 53 -6.58 13.62 -11.24
N PHE A 54 -7.85 13.44 -11.58
CA PHE A 54 -9.00 14.15 -11.05
C PHE A 54 -10.00 13.13 -10.53
N SER A 55 -10.87 13.52 -9.60
CA SER A 55 -11.88 12.61 -9.05
C SER A 55 -12.92 12.13 -10.07
N ASN A 56 -13.08 12.89 -11.16
CA ASN A 56 -14.00 12.59 -12.25
C ASN A 56 -13.27 12.72 -13.59
N ASP A 57 -13.84 12.13 -14.64
CA ASP A 57 -13.37 12.34 -16.00
C ASP A 57 -13.37 13.82 -16.36
N ILE A 58 -12.33 14.23 -17.09
CA ILE A 58 -12.09 15.62 -17.46
C ILE A 58 -12.02 15.82 -18.97
N THR A 59 -12.24 17.06 -19.39
CA THR A 59 -12.12 17.54 -20.76
C THR A 59 -11.33 18.85 -20.78
N LYS A 60 -10.87 19.28 -21.96
CA LYS A 60 -10.12 20.53 -22.11
C LYS A 60 -11.04 21.72 -21.81
N GLY A 61 -10.61 22.58 -20.90
CA GLY A 61 -11.25 23.87 -20.64
C GLY A 61 -10.67 24.98 -21.54
N SER A 62 -11.21 26.19 -21.41
CA SER A 62 -10.84 27.34 -22.25
C SER A 62 -9.40 27.82 -22.03
N ASN A 63 -8.78 27.47 -20.90
CA ASN A 63 -7.40 27.83 -20.58
C ASN A 63 -6.43 26.64 -20.67
N PHE A 64 -6.79 25.54 -21.36
CA PHE A 64 -5.95 24.35 -21.47
C PHE A 64 -4.58 24.67 -22.08
N ASP A 65 -4.55 25.48 -23.15
CA ASP A 65 -3.31 25.86 -23.82
C ASP A 65 -2.49 26.92 -23.05
N LYS A 66 -3.00 27.38 -21.91
CA LYS A 66 -2.31 28.30 -20.98
C LYS A 66 -1.61 27.56 -19.83
N ILE A 67 -1.59 26.24 -19.84
CA ILE A 67 -0.75 25.47 -18.92
C ILE A 67 0.71 25.84 -19.18
N THR A 68 1.50 26.01 -18.12
CA THR A 68 2.92 26.38 -18.24
C THR A 68 3.80 25.51 -17.36
N LEU A 69 4.98 25.17 -17.84
CA LEU A 69 6.06 24.58 -17.05
C LEU A 69 7.27 25.50 -17.12
N VAL A 70 7.77 25.95 -15.97
CA VAL A 70 8.86 26.94 -15.89
C VAL A 70 9.97 26.45 -14.98
N LYS A 71 11.21 26.46 -15.47
CA LYS A 71 12.45 26.20 -14.74
C LYS A 71 12.98 27.47 -14.07
N ASN A 72 13.30 27.39 -12.78
CA ASN A 72 13.86 28.43 -11.91
C ASN A 72 13.12 29.77 -12.00
N LYS A 73 11.79 29.74 -12.24
CA LYS A 73 10.95 30.92 -12.50
C LYS A 73 11.41 31.79 -13.70
N LYS A 74 12.30 31.30 -14.56
CA LYS A 74 12.94 32.06 -15.63
C LYS A 74 12.67 31.49 -17.02
N SER A 75 12.85 30.18 -17.20
CA SER A 75 12.86 29.56 -18.53
C SER A 75 11.63 28.67 -18.72
N LYS A 76 10.89 28.84 -19.82
CA LYS A 76 9.82 27.92 -20.20
C LYS A 76 10.43 26.57 -20.60
N VAL A 77 9.79 25.50 -20.16
CA VAL A 77 10.17 24.10 -20.44
C VAL A 77 9.22 23.56 -21.48
N GLN A 78 9.75 22.89 -22.51
CA GLN A 78 8.92 22.32 -23.56
C GLN A 78 8.18 21.07 -23.05
N PHE A 79 6.87 20.99 -23.31
CA PHE A 79 6.06 19.83 -22.99
C PHE A 79 4.89 19.66 -23.99
N SER A 80 4.13 18.59 -23.84
CA SER A 80 2.81 18.40 -24.45
C SER A 80 1.82 17.98 -23.37
N ALA A 81 0.56 18.41 -23.48
CA ALA A 81 -0.48 18.09 -22.52
C ALA A 81 -1.59 17.29 -23.19
N GLN A 82 -1.96 16.16 -22.60
CA GLN A 82 -3.03 15.28 -23.09
C GLN A 82 -3.97 14.90 -21.95
N ILE A 83 -5.23 14.63 -22.29
CA ILE A 83 -6.21 14.13 -21.34
C ILE A 83 -6.54 12.68 -21.68
N PHE A 84 -6.53 11.82 -20.66
CA PHE A 84 -6.97 10.43 -20.73
C PHE A 84 -7.94 10.17 -19.58
N ASN A 85 -9.24 10.13 -19.88
CA ASN A 85 -10.31 10.00 -18.89
C ASN A 85 -10.20 11.08 -17.80
N ASN A 86 -9.92 10.67 -16.56
CA ASN A 86 -9.72 11.56 -15.43
C ASN A 86 -8.27 12.04 -15.26
N LYS A 87 -7.37 11.84 -16.24
CA LYS A 87 -5.94 12.16 -16.12
C LYS A 87 -5.50 13.24 -17.10
N LEU A 88 -4.75 14.22 -16.62
CA LEU A 88 -3.96 15.17 -17.40
C LEU A 88 -2.49 14.73 -17.39
N VAL A 89 -1.96 14.41 -18.57
CA VAL A 89 -0.59 13.93 -18.78
C VAL A 89 0.23 15.03 -19.45
N ILE A 90 1.26 15.51 -18.75
CA ILE A 90 2.22 16.51 -19.21
C ILE A 90 3.51 15.80 -19.62
N SER A 91 3.73 15.61 -20.93
CA SER A 91 4.94 15.00 -21.46
C SER A 91 6.01 16.06 -21.80
N ILE A 92 7.00 16.20 -20.93
CA ILE A 92 8.17 17.08 -21.01
C ILE A 92 9.08 16.63 -22.15
N LYS A 93 9.39 17.52 -23.09
CA LYS A 93 10.17 17.19 -24.29
C LYS A 93 11.68 17.26 -24.08
N GLU A 94 12.12 18.02 -23.08
CA GLU A 94 13.53 18.25 -22.75
C GLU A 94 14.00 17.47 -21.51
N ASN A 95 15.32 17.39 -21.34
CA ASN A 95 15.92 16.81 -20.15
C ASN A 95 15.82 17.81 -19.00
N LEU A 96 15.32 17.33 -17.86
CA LEU A 96 15.25 18.13 -16.66
C LEU A 96 16.63 18.20 -16.00
N SER A 97 17.13 19.41 -15.78
CA SER A 97 18.35 19.61 -14.99
C SER A 97 18.12 19.24 -13.53
N PRO A 98 19.01 18.43 -12.95
CA PRO A 98 19.05 18.17 -11.52
C PRO A 98 19.14 19.45 -10.70
N LYS A 99 18.56 19.45 -9.50
CA LYS A 99 18.60 20.56 -8.51
C LYS A 99 17.93 21.87 -8.96
N ALA A 100 17.48 21.97 -10.21
CA ALA A 100 16.71 23.11 -10.68
C ALA A 100 15.26 23.00 -10.23
N GLN A 101 14.65 24.11 -9.82
CA GLN A 101 13.24 24.16 -9.47
C GLN A 101 12.39 24.26 -10.74
N TYR A 102 11.28 23.54 -10.81
CA TYR A 102 10.31 23.58 -11.88
C TYR A 102 8.95 23.88 -11.30
N ILE A 103 8.17 24.67 -12.03
CA ILE A 103 6.84 25.10 -11.62
C ILE A 103 5.87 24.76 -12.73
N LEU A 104 5.00 23.78 -12.49
CA LEU A 104 3.85 23.49 -13.34
C LEU A 104 2.67 24.33 -12.86
N SER A 105 2.15 25.20 -13.70
CA SER A 105 0.97 26.01 -13.43
C SER A 105 -0.16 25.60 -14.37
N ILE A 106 -1.31 25.29 -13.80
CA ILE A 106 -2.54 24.93 -14.49
C ILE A 106 -3.56 25.99 -14.11
N PRO A 107 -3.87 26.94 -15.00
CA PRO A 107 -4.76 28.03 -14.66
C PRO A 107 -6.18 27.52 -14.36
N GLN A 108 -6.97 28.35 -13.70
CA GLN A 108 -8.40 28.09 -13.56
C GLN A 108 -9.02 27.85 -14.95
N ASN A 109 -9.99 26.94 -15.04
CA ASN A 109 -10.69 26.63 -16.30
C ASN A 109 -9.77 26.01 -17.39
N ALA A 110 -8.62 25.46 -17.03
CA ALA A 110 -7.77 24.69 -17.93
C ALA A 110 -8.36 23.32 -18.24
N VAL A 111 -9.04 22.69 -17.28
CA VAL A 111 -9.79 21.44 -17.44
C VAL A 111 -11.17 21.57 -16.82
N LYS A 112 -12.13 20.79 -17.34
CA LYS A 112 -13.50 20.72 -16.83
C LYS A 112 -13.90 19.28 -16.59
N SER A 113 -14.62 18.97 -15.53
CA SER A 113 -15.22 17.65 -15.36
C SER A 113 -16.37 17.40 -16.33
N SER A 114 -16.81 16.14 -16.43
CA SER A 114 -17.97 15.72 -17.23
C SER A 114 -19.27 16.50 -16.95
N ASN A 115 -19.44 17.01 -15.72
CA ASN A 115 -20.57 17.85 -15.32
C ASN A 115 -20.33 19.36 -15.57
N GLY A 116 -19.28 19.74 -16.31
CA GLY A 116 -18.99 21.12 -16.70
C GLY A 116 -18.28 21.98 -15.65
N GLN A 117 -17.98 21.45 -14.47
CA GLN A 117 -17.30 22.21 -13.41
C GLN A 117 -15.81 22.41 -13.75
N ALA A 118 -15.35 23.65 -13.62
CA ALA A 118 -13.98 24.05 -13.94
C ALA A 118 -13.01 23.80 -12.78
N ASN A 119 -11.75 23.46 -13.09
CA ASN A 119 -10.71 23.44 -12.08
C ASN A 119 -10.41 24.85 -11.56
N SER A 120 -10.06 24.95 -10.28
CA SER A 120 -9.38 26.13 -9.71
C SER A 120 -7.92 26.20 -10.18
N SER A 121 -7.25 27.34 -9.97
CA SER A 121 -5.84 27.47 -10.33
C SER A 121 -4.97 26.51 -9.50
N LEU A 122 -4.21 25.65 -10.18
CA LEU A 122 -3.29 24.70 -9.57
C LEU A 122 -1.85 25.09 -9.89
N LYS A 123 -0.96 24.92 -8.91
CA LYS A 123 0.46 25.21 -9.04
C LYS A 123 1.25 24.15 -8.28
N PHE A 124 2.21 23.52 -8.96
CA PHE A 124 3.07 22.47 -8.42
C PHE A 124 4.52 22.89 -8.60
N THR A 125 5.32 22.69 -7.56
CA THR A 125 6.74 23.07 -7.57
C THR A 125 7.57 21.84 -7.26
N PHE A 126 8.47 21.46 -8.16
CA PHE A 126 9.34 20.30 -8.01
C PHE A 126 10.80 20.62 -8.27
N VAL A 127 11.68 19.82 -7.67
CA VAL A 127 13.09 19.78 -8.02
C VAL A 127 13.34 18.35 -8.49
N PRO A 128 13.99 18.11 -9.65
CA PRO A 128 14.47 16.80 -10.01
C PRO A 128 15.77 16.55 -9.22
N GLN A 129 15.88 15.55 -8.36
CA GLN A 129 17.17 15.06 -7.86
C GLN A 129 17.81 14.22 -8.94
N SER A 130 19.02 14.62 -9.27
CA SER A 130 20.00 13.68 -9.79
C SER A 130 20.21 12.62 -8.73
N TYR A 131 19.61 11.46 -8.92
CA TYR A 131 20.21 10.26 -8.37
C TYR A 131 21.56 10.11 -9.05
N SER A 132 22.63 10.16 -8.25
CA SER A 132 23.99 9.92 -8.73
C SER A 132 23.97 8.59 -9.50
N SER A 133 24.15 8.67 -10.81
CA SER A 133 24.07 7.57 -11.79
C SER A 133 25.20 6.56 -11.66
N ASN A 134 25.91 6.56 -10.54
CA ASN A 134 27.09 5.74 -10.26
C ASN A 134 26.82 4.64 -9.23
N LEU A 135 25.61 4.55 -8.66
CA LEU A 135 25.26 3.41 -7.81
C LEU A 135 25.10 2.16 -8.68
N SER A 136 25.79 1.10 -8.30
CA SER A 136 25.76 -0.20 -8.98
C SER A 136 25.92 -1.33 -7.98
N GLY A 137 25.55 -2.54 -8.37
CA GLY A 137 25.74 -3.74 -7.57
C GLY A 137 24.54 -4.66 -7.66
N ARG A 138 24.65 -5.81 -6.98
CA ARG A 138 23.56 -6.79 -6.87
C ARG A 138 23.04 -6.81 -5.44
N ILE A 139 21.74 -6.95 -5.27
CA ILE A 139 21.08 -7.19 -3.99
C ILE A 139 20.24 -8.47 -4.12
N MET A 140 20.46 -9.42 -3.24
CA MET A 140 19.62 -10.62 -3.10
C MET A 140 18.71 -10.50 -1.88
N ILE A 141 17.41 -10.64 -2.12
CA ILE A 141 16.36 -10.56 -1.10
C ILE A 141 15.65 -11.91 -1.06
N ALA A 142 15.45 -12.51 0.12
CA ALA A 142 14.66 -13.73 0.22
C ALA A 142 13.78 -13.81 1.48
N GLY A 143 12.69 -14.58 1.39
CA GLY A 143 11.89 -14.96 2.56
C GLY A 143 10.39 -14.91 2.34
N SER A 144 9.70 -14.05 3.11
CA SER A 144 8.25 -14.01 3.16
C SER A 144 7.59 -13.80 1.79
N THR A 145 6.77 -14.77 1.39
CA THR A 145 5.92 -14.70 0.19
C THR A 145 4.79 -13.66 0.30
N SER A 146 4.53 -13.10 1.49
CA SER A 146 3.62 -11.95 1.64
C SER A 146 4.33 -10.61 1.44
N VAL A 147 5.61 -10.53 1.81
CA VAL A 147 6.44 -9.31 1.60
C VAL A 147 6.89 -9.21 0.15
N GLN A 148 7.10 -10.35 -0.52
CA GLN A 148 7.67 -10.44 -1.87
C GLN A 148 7.02 -9.47 -2.88
N PRO A 149 5.67 -9.37 -3.02
CA PRO A 149 5.08 -8.44 -4.00
C PRO A 149 5.44 -6.97 -3.76
N LEU A 150 5.49 -6.54 -2.49
CA LEU A 150 5.92 -5.19 -2.12
C LEU A 150 7.42 -4.98 -2.39
N ALA A 151 8.25 -5.96 -2.01
CA ALA A 151 9.68 -5.91 -2.26
C ALA A 151 10.00 -5.86 -3.76
N ASP A 152 9.29 -6.63 -4.60
CA ASP A 152 9.40 -6.60 -6.06
C ASP A 152 9.02 -5.23 -6.63
N GLU A 153 7.94 -4.62 -6.13
CA GLU A 153 7.52 -3.29 -6.59
C GLU A 153 8.56 -2.21 -6.23
N LEU A 154 9.05 -2.22 -4.99
CA LEU A 154 10.10 -1.31 -4.51
C LEU A 154 11.41 -1.52 -5.28
N ALA A 155 11.81 -2.77 -5.49
CA ALA A 155 13.00 -3.15 -6.25
C ALA A 155 12.92 -2.65 -7.70
N ARG A 156 11.79 -2.88 -8.37
CA ARG A 156 11.55 -2.41 -9.74
C ARG A 156 11.69 -0.90 -9.84
N TYR A 157 11.10 -0.15 -8.90
CA TYR A 157 11.21 1.30 -8.88
C TYR A 157 12.66 1.73 -8.65
N PHE A 158 13.35 1.13 -7.67
CA PHE A 158 14.76 1.44 -7.38
C PHE A 158 15.69 1.17 -8.57
N MET A 159 15.50 0.06 -9.29
CA MET A 159 16.29 -0.26 -10.50
C MET A 159 15.99 0.69 -11.67
N GLN A 160 14.79 1.27 -11.75
CA GLN A 160 14.51 2.36 -12.70
C GLN A 160 15.25 3.65 -12.35
N ILE A 161 15.45 3.93 -11.06
CA ILE A 161 16.27 5.04 -10.58
C ILE A 161 17.76 4.79 -10.85
N TYR A 162 18.20 3.55 -10.63
CA TYR A 162 19.60 3.13 -10.70
C TYR A 162 19.78 1.96 -11.66
N PRO A 163 19.89 2.20 -12.99
CA PRO A 163 19.92 1.14 -14.00
C PRO A 163 21.11 0.16 -13.93
N LYS A 164 22.14 0.49 -13.15
CA LYS A 164 23.32 -0.38 -12.90
C LYS A 164 23.17 -1.24 -11.64
N VAL A 165 22.03 -1.15 -10.96
CA VAL A 165 21.68 -1.99 -9.82
C VAL A 165 20.80 -3.14 -10.30
N SER A 166 21.07 -4.35 -9.83
CA SER A 166 20.22 -5.51 -10.01
C SER A 166 19.71 -5.98 -8.65
N ILE A 167 18.40 -6.14 -8.51
CA ILE A 167 17.77 -6.65 -7.29
C ILE A 167 16.95 -7.87 -7.65
N GLU A 168 17.23 -8.98 -6.96
CA GLU A 168 16.49 -10.23 -7.10
C GLU A 168 15.74 -10.52 -5.80
N VAL A 169 14.43 -10.75 -5.91
CA VAL A 169 13.57 -11.07 -4.77
C VAL A 169 13.05 -12.49 -4.92
N GLN A 170 13.24 -13.30 -3.87
CA GLN A 170 12.82 -14.69 -3.83
C GLN A 170 11.87 -14.95 -2.66
N GLY A 171 10.86 -15.78 -2.89
CA GLY A 171 9.98 -16.27 -1.85
C GLY A 171 10.64 -17.36 -0.99
N GLY A 172 9.83 -18.14 -0.27
CA GLY A 172 10.29 -19.28 0.55
C GLY A 172 9.72 -19.30 1.97
N GLY A 173 9.08 -18.22 2.43
CA GLY A 173 8.51 -18.09 3.77
C GLY A 173 9.39 -17.27 4.72
N SER A 174 8.79 -16.73 5.78
CA SER A 174 9.50 -15.88 6.75
C SER A 174 10.66 -16.62 7.41
N SER A 175 10.45 -17.87 7.80
CA SER A 175 11.50 -18.65 8.48
C SER A 175 12.71 -18.89 7.58
N VAL A 176 12.52 -18.97 6.26
CA VAL A 176 13.63 -19.00 5.28
C VAL A 176 14.36 -17.66 5.29
N GLY A 177 13.63 -16.54 5.16
CA GLY A 177 14.24 -15.21 5.18
C GLY A 177 15.05 -14.91 6.45
N ILE A 178 14.53 -15.32 7.61
CA ILE A 178 15.20 -15.18 8.90
C ILE A 178 16.49 -16.02 8.95
N LYS A 179 16.42 -17.30 8.58
CA LYS A 179 17.58 -18.18 8.55
C LYS A 179 18.65 -17.71 7.55
N SER A 180 18.24 -17.31 6.34
CA SER A 180 19.15 -16.79 5.32
C SER A 180 19.85 -15.51 5.76
N ALA A 181 19.16 -14.61 6.47
CA ALA A 181 19.79 -13.43 7.07
C ALA A 181 20.80 -13.80 8.16
N ILE A 182 20.41 -14.66 9.12
CA ILE A 182 21.30 -15.12 10.20
C ILE A 182 22.57 -15.80 9.66
N GLN A 183 22.43 -16.54 8.56
CA GLN A 183 23.54 -17.24 7.89
C GLN A 183 24.33 -16.35 6.92
N GLY A 184 23.89 -15.10 6.68
CA GLY A 184 24.55 -14.18 5.74
C GLY A 184 24.48 -14.62 4.28
N ILE A 185 23.48 -15.43 3.91
CA ILE A 185 23.30 -15.95 2.54
C ILE A 185 22.75 -14.88 1.61
N VAL A 186 21.87 -14.02 2.12
CA VAL A 186 21.20 -12.94 1.37
C VAL A 186 21.68 -11.59 1.85
N ASP A 187 21.46 -10.54 1.06
CA ASP A 187 21.70 -9.16 1.49
C ASP A 187 20.57 -8.65 2.40
N ILE A 188 19.34 -9.11 2.14
CA ILE A 188 18.13 -8.75 2.91
C ILE A 188 17.27 -10.00 3.11
N GLY A 189 17.01 -10.37 4.37
CA GLY A 189 15.97 -11.33 4.72
C GLY A 189 14.61 -10.63 4.84
N THR A 190 13.50 -11.34 4.59
CA THR A 190 12.15 -10.77 4.75
C THR A 190 11.26 -11.61 5.65
N SER A 191 10.51 -10.95 6.54
CA SER A 191 9.52 -11.57 7.41
C SER A 191 8.20 -10.81 7.41
N SER A 192 7.08 -11.54 7.41
CA SER A 192 5.73 -11.00 7.62
C SER A 192 5.14 -11.38 8.99
N ARG A 193 5.99 -11.45 10.01
CA ARG A 193 5.67 -11.62 11.43
C ARG A 193 6.82 -11.04 12.25
N GLU A 194 6.55 -10.77 13.53
CA GLU A 194 7.60 -10.47 14.50
C GLU A 194 8.60 -11.64 14.60
N LEU A 195 9.85 -11.32 14.93
CA LEU A 195 10.85 -12.32 15.25
C LEU A 195 10.56 -12.92 16.63
N THR A 196 10.86 -14.20 16.81
CA THR A 196 10.90 -14.75 18.17
C THR A 196 12.07 -14.16 18.94
N GLU A 197 12.05 -14.24 20.28
CA GLU A 197 13.16 -13.78 21.11
C GLU A 197 14.49 -14.44 20.70
N ASP A 198 14.47 -15.73 20.41
CA ASP A 198 15.67 -16.47 20.01
C ASP A 198 16.16 -16.06 18.61
N GLU A 199 15.24 -15.87 17.66
CA GLU A 199 15.59 -15.34 16.33
C GLU A 199 16.20 -13.94 16.44
N SER A 200 15.60 -13.05 17.24
CA SER A 200 16.10 -11.69 17.45
C SER A 200 17.49 -11.67 18.11
N LYS A 201 17.72 -12.53 19.11
CA LYS A 201 19.04 -12.70 19.75
C LYS A 201 20.08 -13.21 18.75
N GLN A 202 19.76 -14.26 17.98
CA GLN A 202 20.67 -14.81 16.99
C GLN A 202 21.01 -13.77 15.92
N LEU A 203 20.01 -13.08 15.38
CA LEU A 203 20.14 -12.05 14.36
C LEU A 203 21.03 -10.89 14.86
N SER A 204 20.75 -10.39 16.06
CA SER A 204 21.54 -9.32 16.69
C SER A 204 22.99 -9.74 16.97
N SER A 205 23.22 -10.98 17.44
CA SER A 205 24.57 -11.52 17.71
C SER A 205 25.44 -11.64 16.47
N LYS A 206 24.82 -11.77 15.29
CA LYS A 206 25.49 -11.82 13.98
C LYS A 206 25.65 -10.44 13.34
N GLY A 207 25.29 -9.37 14.06
CA GLY A 207 25.40 -8.00 13.57
C GLY A 207 24.32 -7.66 12.54
N TRP A 208 23.14 -8.28 12.62
CA TRP A 208 21.97 -7.91 11.84
C TRP A 208 20.97 -7.13 12.70
N GLN A 209 20.00 -6.50 12.04
CA GLN A 209 18.89 -5.78 12.66
C GLN A 209 17.61 -5.95 11.85
N GLU A 210 16.47 -5.78 12.49
CA GLU A 210 15.18 -5.68 11.82
C GLU A 210 14.86 -4.23 11.44
N VAL A 211 14.20 -4.07 10.30
CA VAL A 211 13.74 -2.80 9.77
C VAL A 211 12.29 -2.99 9.36
N LYS A 212 11.36 -2.36 10.08
CA LYS A 212 9.95 -2.38 9.73
C LYS A 212 9.71 -1.49 8.51
N ILE A 213 9.18 -2.08 7.43
CA ILE A 213 8.96 -1.38 6.16
C ILE A 213 7.48 -1.07 5.90
N ALA A 214 6.57 -1.84 6.51
CA ALA A 214 5.12 -1.65 6.42
C ALA A 214 4.40 -2.33 7.60
N GLU A 215 3.12 -2.00 7.81
CA GLU A 215 2.16 -2.94 8.39
C GLU A 215 1.26 -3.53 7.30
N ASP A 216 0.81 -4.76 7.51
CA ASP A 216 -0.13 -5.49 6.66
C ASP A 216 -1.26 -6.05 7.51
N GLY A 217 -2.44 -6.19 6.94
CA GLY A 217 -3.53 -6.95 7.55
C GLY A 217 -3.64 -8.35 6.95
N ILE A 218 -4.15 -9.31 7.71
CA ILE A 218 -4.47 -10.64 7.22
C ILE A 218 -5.97 -10.72 6.92
N ALA A 219 -6.32 -10.87 5.66
CA ALA A 219 -7.69 -11.13 5.23
C ALA A 219 -8.00 -12.62 5.38
N VAL A 220 -9.16 -12.94 5.98
CA VAL A 220 -9.78 -14.25 5.80
C VAL A 220 -10.53 -14.22 4.47
N ILE A 221 -10.26 -15.20 3.63
CA ILE A 221 -10.80 -15.29 2.28
C ILE A 221 -11.62 -16.56 2.09
N VAL A 222 -12.64 -16.44 1.26
CA VAL A 222 -13.46 -17.55 0.77
C VAL A 222 -13.60 -17.43 -0.74
N HIS A 223 -14.09 -18.48 -1.38
CA HIS A 223 -14.51 -18.39 -2.78
C HIS A 223 -15.59 -17.32 -2.98
N LYS A 224 -15.61 -16.66 -4.15
CA LYS A 224 -16.55 -15.57 -4.41
C LYS A 224 -18.02 -15.97 -4.30
N SER A 225 -18.36 -17.19 -4.72
CA SER A 225 -19.74 -17.70 -4.70
C SER A 225 -20.20 -18.15 -3.32
N ASN A 226 -19.30 -18.25 -2.34
CA ASN A 226 -19.68 -18.59 -0.98
C ASN A 226 -20.58 -17.48 -0.41
N PRO A 227 -21.75 -17.77 0.17
CA PRO A 227 -22.66 -16.72 0.66
C PRO A 227 -22.18 -16.02 1.93
N VAL A 228 -21.32 -16.65 2.73
CA VAL A 228 -20.83 -16.08 4.01
C VAL A 228 -19.99 -14.83 3.74
N SER A 229 -20.34 -13.71 4.37
CA SER A 229 -19.68 -12.42 4.18
C SER A 229 -19.11 -11.82 5.46
N ASN A 230 -19.42 -12.40 6.61
CA ASN A 230 -18.97 -11.94 7.92
C ASN A 230 -18.85 -13.13 8.87
N LEU A 231 -17.78 -13.19 9.65
CA LEU A 231 -17.60 -14.12 10.75
C LEU A 231 -17.05 -13.39 11.96
N THR A 232 -17.34 -13.88 13.16
CA THR A 232 -16.62 -13.44 14.36
C THR A 232 -15.22 -14.05 14.40
N ILE A 233 -14.30 -13.44 15.15
CA ILE A 233 -12.97 -14.02 15.35
C ILE A 233 -13.02 -15.44 15.96
N ASP A 234 -14.01 -15.69 16.83
CA ASP A 234 -14.23 -16.99 17.47
C ASP A 234 -14.72 -18.04 16.47
N GLN A 235 -15.66 -17.66 15.58
CA GLN A 235 -16.10 -18.55 14.49
C GLN A 235 -14.95 -18.89 13.55
N ILE A 236 -14.09 -17.92 13.22
CA ILE A 236 -12.90 -18.17 12.40
C ILE A 236 -11.98 -19.16 13.12
N ARG A 237 -11.68 -18.97 14.42
CA ARG A 237 -10.88 -19.90 15.20
C ARG A 237 -11.48 -21.31 15.23
N ASP A 238 -12.79 -21.41 15.43
CA ASP A 238 -13.48 -22.70 15.51
C ASP A 238 -13.55 -23.41 14.16
N ILE A 239 -13.64 -22.67 13.04
CA ILE A 239 -13.50 -23.23 11.69
C ILE A 239 -12.06 -23.74 11.45
N PHE A 240 -11.05 -22.91 11.70
CA PHE A 240 -9.65 -23.27 11.43
C PHE A 240 -9.14 -24.38 12.35
N SER A 241 -9.71 -24.54 13.55
CA SER A 241 -9.44 -25.69 14.44
C SER A 241 -10.22 -26.95 14.07
N GLY A 242 -11.20 -26.84 13.17
CA GLY A 242 -12.05 -27.93 12.74
C GLY A 242 -13.14 -28.29 13.76
N LYS A 243 -13.49 -27.41 14.70
CA LYS A 243 -14.68 -27.58 15.53
C LYS A 243 -15.95 -27.33 14.72
N ILE A 244 -15.98 -26.22 13.97
CA ILE A 244 -17.00 -25.95 12.96
C ILE A 244 -16.52 -26.58 11.65
N LYS A 245 -17.32 -27.49 11.09
CA LYS A 245 -16.93 -28.27 9.91
C LYS A 245 -17.87 -28.07 8.73
N ASN A 246 -19.00 -27.40 8.91
CA ASN A 246 -19.99 -27.17 7.88
C ASN A 246 -20.41 -25.70 7.82
N TRP A 247 -20.49 -25.16 6.61
CA TRP A 247 -20.87 -23.77 6.36
C TRP A 247 -22.26 -23.40 6.93
N LYS A 248 -23.20 -24.35 7.04
CA LYS A 248 -24.54 -24.09 7.61
C LYS A 248 -24.50 -23.64 9.07
N GLU A 249 -23.47 -24.03 9.81
CA GLU A 249 -23.27 -23.65 11.22
C GLU A 249 -22.98 -22.16 11.39
N VAL A 250 -22.58 -21.49 10.30
CA VAL A 250 -22.23 -20.06 10.26
C VAL A 250 -23.00 -19.30 9.17
N GLY A 251 -24.19 -19.80 8.81
CA GLY A 251 -25.11 -19.12 7.89
C GLY A 251 -24.80 -19.30 6.39
N GLY A 252 -23.98 -20.30 6.04
CA GLY A 252 -23.71 -20.69 4.65
C GLY A 252 -24.55 -21.87 4.17
N LYS A 253 -24.15 -22.45 3.02
CA LYS A 253 -24.78 -23.65 2.45
C LYS A 253 -24.52 -24.88 3.34
N ASP A 254 -25.35 -25.93 3.22
CA ASP A 254 -25.03 -27.23 3.82
C ASP A 254 -23.90 -27.90 3.04
N ALA A 255 -22.67 -27.53 3.37
CA ALA A 255 -21.47 -27.98 2.69
C ALA A 255 -20.30 -28.04 3.68
N LYS A 256 -19.48 -29.08 3.54
CA LYS A 256 -18.27 -29.25 4.35
C LYS A 256 -17.29 -28.11 4.08
N ILE A 257 -16.71 -27.54 5.13
CA ILE A 257 -15.68 -26.50 5.02
C ILE A 257 -14.34 -27.14 4.66
N VAL A 258 -13.65 -26.57 3.68
CA VAL A 258 -12.27 -26.94 3.31
C VAL A 258 -11.33 -25.86 3.84
N VAL A 259 -10.57 -26.18 4.90
CA VAL A 259 -9.60 -25.24 5.47
C VAL A 259 -8.33 -25.29 4.63
N VAL A 260 -7.86 -24.12 4.19
CA VAL A 260 -6.59 -23.93 3.49
C VAL A 260 -5.67 -23.10 4.38
N THR A 261 -4.49 -23.63 4.68
CA THR A 261 -3.48 -22.99 5.53
C THR A 261 -2.14 -22.89 4.81
N ARG A 262 -1.15 -22.31 5.49
CA ARG A 262 0.23 -22.19 5.01
C ARG A 262 1.16 -23.19 5.69
N GLU A 263 2.30 -23.43 5.06
CA GLU A 263 3.40 -24.21 5.64
C GLU A 263 3.90 -23.60 6.96
N GLU A 264 4.52 -24.39 7.84
CA GLU A 264 4.99 -23.95 9.16
C GLU A 264 6.00 -22.78 9.08
N GLY A 265 6.78 -22.70 8.00
CA GLY A 265 7.73 -21.61 7.75
C GLY A 265 7.08 -20.26 7.37
N SER A 266 5.76 -20.22 7.22
CA SER A 266 5.04 -19.01 6.81
C SER A 266 4.86 -18.03 7.97
N GLY A 267 5.32 -16.79 7.79
CA GLY A 267 4.97 -15.70 8.70
C GLY A 267 3.47 -15.37 8.76
N THR A 268 2.72 -15.60 7.69
CA THR A 268 1.25 -15.41 7.72
C THR A 268 0.55 -16.37 8.64
N ARG A 269 0.85 -17.67 8.53
CA ARG A 269 0.41 -18.65 9.51
C ARG A 269 0.85 -18.31 10.92
N GLY A 270 2.13 -18.02 11.16
CA GLY A 270 2.60 -17.69 12.51
C GLY A 270 1.83 -16.51 13.14
N ALA A 271 1.66 -15.41 12.38
CA ALA A 271 0.87 -14.26 12.85
C ALA A 271 -0.63 -14.59 13.00
N PHE A 272 -1.21 -15.41 12.11
CA PHE A 272 -2.61 -15.83 12.20
C PHE A 272 -2.84 -16.73 13.41
N GLU A 273 -1.94 -17.67 13.70
CA GLU A 273 -1.99 -18.54 14.87
C GLU A 273 -1.92 -17.70 16.15
N GLU A 274 -0.99 -16.74 16.23
CA GLU A 274 -0.86 -15.86 17.38
C GLU A 274 -2.10 -14.99 17.61
N ILE A 275 -2.59 -14.33 16.55
CA ILE A 275 -3.64 -13.30 16.67
C ILE A 275 -5.04 -13.91 16.72
N VAL A 276 -5.30 -14.94 15.92
CA VAL A 276 -6.65 -15.51 15.74
C VAL A 276 -6.82 -16.80 16.55
N MET A 277 -5.88 -17.74 16.44
CA MET A 277 -6.01 -19.05 17.09
C MET A 277 -5.71 -19.00 18.59
N GLY A 278 -4.82 -18.09 19.01
CA GLY A 278 -4.33 -18.00 20.38
C GLY A 278 -3.38 -19.15 20.73
N LYS A 279 -2.91 -19.17 21.99
CA LYS A 279 -1.83 -20.08 22.42
C LYS A 279 -2.20 -21.58 22.46
N SER A 280 -3.49 -21.90 22.62
CA SER A 280 -3.93 -23.28 22.91
C SER A 280 -4.62 -23.96 21.74
N THR A 281 -4.94 -23.23 20.67
CA THR A 281 -5.70 -23.79 19.54
C THR A 281 -4.77 -23.99 18.36
N LYS A 282 -4.77 -25.19 17.79
CA LYS A 282 -4.04 -25.50 16.57
C LYS A 282 -4.97 -25.46 15.37
N ILE A 283 -4.42 -25.14 14.21
CA ILE A 283 -5.10 -25.36 12.94
C ILE A 283 -5.29 -26.87 12.75
N THR A 284 -6.44 -27.29 12.23
CA THR A 284 -6.77 -28.70 12.01
C THR A 284 -5.75 -29.40 11.11
N ASP A 285 -5.39 -30.64 11.46
CA ASP A 285 -4.51 -31.49 10.65
C ASP A 285 -5.13 -31.85 9.27
N SER A 286 -6.44 -31.64 9.12
CA SER A 286 -7.15 -31.85 7.85
C SER A 286 -7.03 -30.67 6.86
N ALA A 287 -6.36 -29.58 7.24
CA ALA A 287 -6.21 -28.41 6.40
C ALA A 287 -5.28 -28.69 5.21
N ILE A 288 -5.65 -28.17 4.03
CA ILE A 288 -4.80 -28.17 2.85
C ILE A 288 -3.66 -27.19 3.09
N VAL A 289 -2.42 -27.68 3.11
CA VAL A 289 -1.23 -26.86 3.31
C VAL A 289 -0.71 -26.35 1.96
N GLN A 290 -0.59 -25.04 1.81
CA GLN A 290 -0.09 -24.39 0.61
C GLN A 290 1.24 -23.67 0.87
N PRO A 291 2.20 -23.69 -0.08
CA PRO A 291 3.56 -23.21 0.14
C PRO A 291 3.72 -21.68 0.03
N SER A 292 2.69 -20.96 -0.40
CA SER A 292 2.79 -19.51 -0.62
C SER A 292 1.44 -18.81 -0.47
N THR A 293 1.49 -17.49 -0.26
CA THR A 293 0.28 -16.64 -0.24
C THR A 293 -0.47 -16.73 -1.57
N GLY A 294 0.24 -16.78 -2.70
CA GLY A 294 -0.36 -16.97 -4.01
C GLY A 294 -1.07 -18.32 -4.15
N ALA A 295 -0.45 -19.40 -3.66
CA ALA A 295 -1.04 -20.75 -3.72
C ALA A 295 -2.30 -20.89 -2.86
N VAL A 296 -2.34 -20.26 -1.68
CA VAL A 296 -3.59 -20.17 -0.88
C VAL A 296 -4.69 -19.45 -1.67
N LYS A 297 -4.38 -18.29 -2.24
CA LYS A 297 -5.35 -17.52 -3.04
C LYS A 297 -5.90 -18.35 -4.20
N THR A 298 -5.02 -19.01 -4.96
CA THR A 298 -5.42 -19.89 -6.08
C THR A 298 -6.31 -21.02 -5.61
N THR A 299 -5.93 -21.72 -4.54
CA THR A 299 -6.72 -22.85 -4.00
C THR A 299 -8.11 -22.40 -3.60
N VAL A 300 -8.22 -21.30 -2.84
CA VAL A 300 -9.51 -20.74 -2.41
C VAL A 300 -10.34 -20.24 -3.61
N SER A 301 -9.70 -19.75 -4.67
CA SER A 301 -10.39 -19.33 -5.89
C SER A 301 -10.96 -20.49 -6.73
N GLN A 302 -10.55 -21.73 -6.44
CA GLN A 302 -10.94 -22.92 -7.21
C GLN A 302 -11.92 -23.83 -6.48
N ASP A 303 -12.14 -23.64 -5.18
CA ASP A 303 -13.04 -24.46 -4.35
C ASP A 303 -14.07 -23.58 -3.64
N GLU A 304 -15.35 -23.74 -4.01
CA GLU A 304 -16.47 -22.95 -3.47
C GLU A 304 -16.62 -23.05 -1.94
N ASN A 305 -16.11 -24.13 -1.35
CA ASN A 305 -16.23 -24.42 0.06
C ASN A 305 -14.95 -24.11 0.84
N ALA A 306 -13.91 -23.60 0.18
CA ALA A 306 -12.65 -23.30 0.81
C ALA A 306 -12.66 -21.98 1.58
N ILE A 307 -11.95 -22.00 2.71
CA ILE A 307 -11.59 -20.83 3.51
C ILE A 307 -10.08 -20.82 3.72
N GLY A 308 -9.46 -19.66 3.58
CA GLY A 308 -8.03 -19.48 3.82
C GLY A 308 -7.71 -18.08 4.34
N PHE A 309 -6.44 -17.77 4.48
CA PHE A 309 -5.98 -16.44 4.88
C PHE A 309 -4.80 -15.96 4.03
N ILE A 310 -4.80 -14.67 3.68
CA ILE A 310 -3.76 -14.03 2.86
C ILE A 310 -3.47 -12.61 3.36
N SER A 311 -2.39 -12.00 2.87
CA SER A 311 -2.16 -10.56 3.04
C SER A 311 -3.26 -9.75 2.35
N ILE A 312 -3.73 -8.68 2.98
CA ILE A 312 -4.67 -7.73 2.37
C ILE A 312 -4.07 -7.11 1.12
N GLY A 313 -2.78 -6.79 1.10
CA GLY A 313 -2.13 -6.15 -0.04
C GLY A 313 -2.06 -6.99 -1.32
N VAL A 314 -2.48 -8.27 -1.28
CA VAL A 314 -2.63 -9.13 -2.47
C VAL A 314 -4.06 -9.64 -2.68
N LEU A 315 -5.01 -9.13 -1.89
CA LEU A 315 -6.43 -9.39 -2.05
C LEU A 315 -6.93 -8.70 -3.32
N ASP A 316 -7.62 -9.45 -4.17
CA ASP A 316 -8.18 -8.95 -5.41
C ASP A 316 -9.53 -9.63 -5.69
N ASN A 317 -10.12 -9.28 -6.82
CA ASN A 317 -11.36 -9.85 -7.31
C ASN A 317 -11.16 -11.28 -7.86
N THR A 318 -10.28 -12.14 -7.35
CA THR A 318 -10.28 -13.59 -7.64
C THR A 318 -10.88 -14.39 -6.48
N VAL A 319 -10.86 -13.81 -5.28
CA VAL A 319 -11.45 -14.37 -4.04
C VAL A 319 -12.28 -13.31 -3.35
N LYS A 320 -12.99 -13.67 -2.28
CA LYS A 320 -13.75 -12.73 -1.46
C LYS A 320 -13.16 -12.66 -0.06
N GLY A 321 -12.69 -11.48 0.34
CA GLY A 321 -12.33 -11.19 1.72
C GLY A 321 -13.60 -11.00 2.56
N ILE A 322 -13.77 -11.77 3.63
CA ILE A 322 -14.92 -11.64 4.52
C ILE A 322 -14.66 -10.61 5.62
N LYS A 323 -15.73 -10.02 6.14
CA LYS A 323 -15.65 -9.18 7.33
C LYS A 323 -15.31 -10.02 8.55
N VAL A 324 -14.53 -9.43 9.46
CA VAL A 324 -14.25 -10.00 10.78
C VAL A 324 -14.85 -9.09 11.82
N ASP A 325 -15.76 -9.61 12.64
CA ASP A 325 -16.53 -8.84 13.63
C ASP A 325 -17.22 -7.60 13.00
N GLY A 326 -17.74 -7.75 11.78
CA GLY A 326 -18.39 -6.69 11.02
C GLY A 326 -17.45 -5.71 10.32
N VAL A 327 -16.12 -5.84 10.47
CA VAL A 327 -15.13 -4.95 9.88
C VAL A 327 -14.52 -5.54 8.61
N GLU A 328 -14.54 -4.76 7.52
CA GLU A 328 -13.95 -5.17 6.23
C GLU A 328 -12.41 -5.20 6.26
N PRO A 329 -11.78 -6.20 5.62
CA PRO A 329 -10.32 -6.32 5.55
C PRO A 329 -9.73 -5.35 4.51
N THR A 330 -9.61 -4.07 4.88
CA THR A 330 -9.04 -3.01 4.03
C THR A 330 -7.86 -2.32 4.72
N GLU A 331 -6.91 -1.76 3.96
CA GLU A 331 -5.77 -1.05 4.58
C GLU A 331 -6.25 0.13 5.42
N LYS A 332 -7.33 0.80 4.97
CA LYS A 332 -7.99 1.87 5.73
C LYS A 332 -8.43 1.40 7.11
N ASN A 333 -9.10 0.25 7.22
CA ASN A 333 -9.58 -0.25 8.50
C ASN A 333 -8.44 -0.74 9.40
N VAL A 334 -7.37 -1.30 8.82
CA VAL A 334 -6.16 -1.65 9.58
C VAL A 334 -5.48 -0.40 10.13
N LYS A 335 -5.27 0.62 9.28
CA LYS A 335 -4.66 1.90 9.67
C LYS A 335 -5.45 2.63 10.76
N LEU A 336 -6.78 2.55 10.72
CA LEU A 336 -7.67 3.11 11.74
C LEU A 336 -7.78 2.24 13.01
N GLY A 337 -7.10 1.09 13.07
CA GLY A 337 -7.15 0.15 14.20
C GLY A 337 -8.49 -0.59 14.36
N LYS A 338 -9.40 -0.45 13.38
CA LYS A 338 -10.70 -1.14 13.40
C LYS A 338 -10.55 -2.62 13.06
N TYR A 339 -9.70 -2.94 12.08
CA TYR A 339 -9.39 -4.31 11.71
C TYR A 339 -8.12 -4.76 12.43
N LYS A 340 -8.25 -5.73 13.35
CA LYS A 340 -7.23 -6.05 14.36
C LYS A 340 -6.22 -7.11 13.92
N ILE A 341 -6.53 -7.90 12.88
CA ILE A 341 -5.64 -8.95 12.40
C ILE A 341 -4.56 -8.32 11.52
N LYS A 342 -3.52 -7.79 12.16
CA LYS A 342 -2.42 -7.07 11.50
C LYS A 342 -1.06 -7.50 12.02
N ARG A 343 -0.02 -7.27 11.22
CA ARG A 343 1.37 -7.71 11.48
C ARG A 343 2.38 -6.77 10.83
N PRO A 344 3.65 -6.77 11.25
CA PRO A 344 4.69 -6.04 10.55
C PRO A 344 5.12 -6.78 9.28
N PHE A 345 5.56 -6.02 8.29
CA PHE A 345 6.50 -6.49 7.28
C PHE A 345 7.89 -5.96 7.62
N LEU A 346 8.84 -6.88 7.73
CA LEU A 346 10.21 -6.63 8.17
C LEU A 346 11.18 -6.96 7.04
N PHE A 347 12.15 -6.08 6.87
CA PHE A 347 13.44 -6.38 6.28
C PHE A 347 14.43 -6.71 7.39
N LEU A 348 15.24 -7.73 7.17
CA LEU A 348 16.33 -8.13 8.04
C LEU A 348 17.61 -7.71 7.32
N LEU A 349 18.38 -6.82 7.94
CA LEU A 349 19.48 -6.11 7.31
C LEU A 349 20.75 -6.23 8.15
N SER A 350 21.90 -6.47 7.53
CA SER A 350 23.19 -6.33 8.21
C SER A 350 23.35 -4.92 8.77
N LYS A 351 23.93 -4.76 9.96
CA LYS A 351 24.29 -3.44 10.53
C LYS A 351 25.36 -2.73 9.70
N ASN A 352 26.12 -3.49 8.91
CA ASN A 352 27.11 -2.99 7.96
C ASN A 352 26.75 -3.45 6.53
N PRO A 353 25.63 -2.95 5.95
CA PRO A 353 25.21 -3.37 4.63
C PRO A 353 26.11 -2.75 3.54
N SER A 354 26.12 -3.34 2.34
CA SER A 354 26.77 -2.72 1.19
C SER A 354 26.19 -1.33 0.90
N LYS A 355 26.93 -0.46 0.19
CA LYS A 355 26.43 0.87 -0.18
C LYS A 355 25.11 0.82 -0.97
N VAL A 356 24.98 -0.15 -1.88
CA VAL A 356 23.77 -0.31 -2.70
C VAL A 356 22.61 -0.86 -1.89
N THR A 357 22.84 -1.82 -0.99
CA THR A 357 21.82 -2.38 -0.08
C THR A 357 21.32 -1.30 0.87
N LYS A 358 22.23 -0.50 1.45
CA LYS A 358 21.86 0.63 2.31
C LYS A 358 20.99 1.63 1.56
N ALA A 359 21.41 2.04 0.36
CA ALA A 359 20.66 2.99 -0.46
C ALA A 359 19.27 2.48 -0.83
N PHE A 360 19.13 1.17 -1.10
CA PHE A 360 17.83 0.56 -1.34
C PHE A 360 16.92 0.63 -0.10
N VAL A 361 17.42 0.25 1.09
CA VAL A 361 16.62 0.34 2.32
C VAL A 361 16.29 1.78 2.70
N ASP A 362 17.24 2.71 2.53
CA ASP A 362 17.01 4.14 2.72
C ASP A 362 15.90 4.64 1.78
N PHE A 363 15.88 4.19 0.52
CA PHE A 363 14.80 4.46 -0.43
C PHE A 363 13.47 3.85 0.02
N VAL A 364 13.45 2.59 0.48
CA VAL A 364 12.22 1.95 0.98
C VAL A 364 11.60 2.75 2.13
N LEU A 365 12.44 3.35 2.99
CA LEU A 365 12.01 4.18 4.11
C LEU A 365 11.85 5.67 3.74
N SER A 366 12.21 6.09 2.53
CA SER A 366 12.05 7.47 2.07
C SER A 366 10.57 7.81 1.83
N ASP A 367 10.25 9.08 1.61
CA ASP A 367 8.87 9.48 1.29
C ASP A 367 8.42 8.84 -0.04
N GLU A 368 9.34 8.68 -1.00
CA GLU A 368 9.12 7.97 -2.26
C GLU A 368 8.76 6.50 -2.03
N GLY A 369 9.61 5.75 -1.32
CA GLY A 369 9.37 4.33 -1.07
C GLY A 369 8.12 4.10 -0.23
N GLN A 370 7.87 4.97 0.75
CA GLN A 370 6.68 4.88 1.58
C GLN A 370 5.39 5.24 0.83
N ALA A 371 5.44 6.12 -0.17
CA ALA A 371 4.34 6.30 -1.12
C ALA A 371 4.13 5.08 -2.04
N ILE A 372 5.10 4.15 -2.12
CA ILE A 372 4.92 2.85 -2.76
C ILE A 372 4.34 1.81 -1.80
N VAL A 373 4.74 1.84 -0.54
CA VAL A 373 4.15 0.97 0.48
C VAL A 373 2.65 1.25 0.64
N ALA A 374 2.30 2.51 0.74
CA ALA A 374 0.95 2.96 1.07
C ALA A 374 -0.12 2.75 -0.03
N LYS A 375 0.28 2.13 -1.12
CA LYS A 375 -0.53 1.74 -2.26
C LYS A 375 -1.50 0.61 -1.90
N ASN A 376 -0.96 -0.40 -1.21
CA ASN A 376 -1.64 -1.64 -0.85
C ASN A 376 -1.32 -2.08 0.60
N TYR A 377 -0.56 -1.27 1.35
CA TYR A 377 -0.11 -1.58 2.71
C TYR A 377 -0.15 -0.32 3.59
N ILE A 378 0.14 -0.47 4.89
CA ILE A 378 0.20 0.66 5.82
C ILE A 378 1.65 1.13 5.91
N SER A 379 1.89 2.36 5.47
CA SER A 379 3.19 3.03 5.58
C SER A 379 3.62 3.22 7.04
N VAL A 380 4.93 3.17 7.28
CA VAL A 380 5.56 3.44 8.58
C VAL A 380 5.85 4.92 8.84
N LYS A 381 5.40 5.82 7.96
CA LYS A 381 5.56 7.28 8.06
C LYS A 381 4.25 8.02 8.33
#